data_AF-A0A1H5HAI6-F1
#
_entry.id   AF-A0A1H5HAI6-F1
#
_cell.length_a   1.000
_cell.length_b   1.000
_cell.length_c   1.000
_cell.angle_alpha   90.00
_cell.angle_beta   90.00
_cell.angle_gamma   90.00
#
_symmetry.space_group_name_H-M   'P 1'
#
loop_
_entity.id
_entity.type
_entity.pdbx_description
1 polymer ?
#
loop_
_entity_poly.entity_id
_entity_poly.type
_entity_poly.pdbx_seq_one_letter_code
_entity_poly.pdbx_strand_id
1 'polypeptide(L)' 'MINDLIVLYTDRLGACRDFYSGLGLTLVREQHGTGPERYAATLAHGAVLELYPTGHRQPPAISGSA' A
#
# COMPACT_ATOMS: atom_id res chain seq x y z
N MET A 1 -1.59 -16.38 -13.32
CA MET A 1 -1.98 -15.23 -12.50
C MET A 1 -0.82 -14.93 -11.58
N ILE A 2 -0.24 -13.74 -11.66
CA ILE A 2 0.76 -13.27 -10.69
C ILE A 2 0.02 -12.35 -9.72
N ASN A 3 0.20 -12.58 -8.42
CA ASN A 3 -0.53 -11.90 -7.35
C ASN A 3 0.45 -11.55 -6.22
N ASP A 4 1.53 -10.87 -6.61
CA ASP A 4 2.60 -10.49 -5.69
C ASP A 4 2.17 -9.27 -4.86
N LEU A 5 2.45 -9.30 -3.56
CA LEU A 5 2.21 -8.20 -2.64
C LEU A 5 3.53 -7.69 -2.09
N ILE A 6 3.80 -6.41 -2.32
CA ILE A 6 4.95 -5.69 -1.76
C ILE A 6 4.41 -4.74 -0.69
N VAL A 7 4.88 -4.90 0.54
CA VAL A 7 4.51 -4.02 1.65
C VAL A 7 5.74 -3.26 2.13
N LEU A 8 5.64 -1.93 2.12
CA LEU A 8 6.69 -1.04 2.61
C LEU A 8 6.22 -0.30 3.86
N TYR A 9 6.91 -0.56 4.98
CA TYR A 9 6.72 0.19 6.21
C TYR A 9 7.67 1.39 6.23
N THR A 10 7.14 2.58 6.50
CA THR A 10 7.90 3.82 6.52
C THR A 10 7.39 4.78 7.58
N ASP A 11 8.29 5.53 8.21
CA ASP A 11 7.96 6.67 9.08
C ASP A 11 7.65 7.94 8.28
N ARG A 12 7.84 7.90 6.95
CA ARG A 12 7.71 9.04 6.02
C ARG A 12 6.65 8.77 4.95
N LEU A 13 5.47 8.34 5.36
CA LEU A 13 4.38 7.89 4.48
C LEU A 13 4.05 8.91 3.37
N GLY A 14 3.92 10.19 3.70
CA GLY A 14 3.66 11.24 2.71
C GLY A 14 4.77 11.40 1.67
N ALA A 15 6.04 11.30 2.08
CA ALA A 15 7.17 11.39 1.16
C ALA A 15 7.24 10.18 0.21
N CYS A 16 6.97 8.98 0.72
CA CYS A 16 6.86 7.79 -0.12
C CYS A 16 5.70 7.91 -1.11
N ARG A 17 4.53 8.37 -0.65
CA ARG A 17 3.37 8.61 -1.53
C ARG A 17 3.75 9.54 -2.67
N ASP A 18 4.32 10.71 -2.36
CA ASP A 18 4.66 11.72 -3.36
C ASP A 18 5.74 11.21 -4.34
N PHE A 19 6.72 10.45 -3.85
CA PHE A 19 7.74 9.81 -4.69
C PHE A 19 7.14 8.81 -5.69
N TYR A 20 6.35 7.86 -5.20
CA TYR A 20 5.77 6.82 -6.06
C TYR A 20 4.70 7.38 -7.00
N SER A 21 3.92 8.38 -6.57
CA SER A 21 3.04 9.14 -7.48
C SER A 21 3.84 9.89 -8.55
N GLY A 22 5.00 10.47 -8.20
CA GLY A 22 5.92 11.08 -9.16
C GLY A 22 6.48 10.11 -10.19
N LEU A 23 6.55 8.81 -9.87
CA LEU A 23 6.89 7.73 -10.82
C LEU A 23 5.71 7.29 -11.70
N GLY A 24 4.51 7.85 -11.49
CA GLY A 24 3.30 7.53 -12.25
C GLY A 24 2.40 6.47 -11.62
N LEU A 25 2.64 6.08 -10.35
CA LEU A 25 1.74 5.15 -9.65
C LEU A 25 0.49 5.87 -9.16
N THR A 26 -0.68 5.31 -9.49
CA THR A 26 -1.96 5.74 -8.94
C THR A 26 -2.15 5.14 -7.55
N LEU A 27 -1.79 5.92 -6.52
CA LEU A 27 -1.96 5.53 -5.13
C LEU A 27 -3.36 5.89 -4.63
N VAL A 28 -4.08 4.90 -4.12
CA VAL A 28 -5.39 5.04 -3.49
C VAL A 28 -5.18 5.09 -1.97
N ARG A 29 -5.73 6.13 -1.34
CA ARG A 29 -5.77 6.23 0.12
C ARG A 29 -6.77 5.22 0.65
N GLU A 30 -6.33 4.36 1.55
CA GLU A 30 -7.20 3.42 2.24
C GLU A 30 -7.08 3.62 3.75
N GLN A 31 -8.22 3.66 4.41
CA GLN A 31 -8.31 3.67 5.87
C GLN A 31 -9.42 2.71 6.27
N HIS A 32 -9.05 1.61 6.92
CA HIS A 32 -10.03 0.65 7.41
C HIS A 32 -10.48 1.06 8.81
N GLY A 33 -11.69 1.65 8.92
CA GLY A 33 -12.24 2.10 10.18
C GLY A 33 -11.36 3.14 10.89
N THR A 34 -10.95 2.85 12.12
CA THR A 34 -10.02 3.69 12.92
C THR A 34 -8.55 3.32 12.70
N GLY A 35 -8.26 2.43 11.75
CA GLY A 35 -6.90 1.99 11.43
C GLY A 35 -6.02 3.09 10.85
N PRO A 36 -4.71 2.81 10.74
CA PRO A 36 -3.76 3.75 10.17
C PRO A 36 -4.10 4.02 8.71
N GLU A 37 -3.89 5.26 8.28
CA GLU A 37 -3.94 5.59 6.86
C GLU A 37 -2.83 4.84 6.12
N ARG A 38 -3.19 4.17 5.03
CA ARG A 38 -2.27 3.50 4.12
C ARG A 38 -2.55 3.92 2.68
N TYR A 39 -1.59 3.66 1.80
CA TYR A 39 -1.77 3.87 0.37
C TYR A 39 -1.50 2.56 -0.38
N ALA A 40 -2.34 2.24 -1.36
CA ALA A 40 -2.16 1.07 -2.20
C ALA A 40 -2.11 1.47 -3.69
N ALA A 41 -1.29 0.79 -4.48
CA ALA A 41 -1.25 0.93 -5.94
C ALA A 41 -1.17 -0.45 -6.60
N THR A 42 -2.01 -0.66 -7.61
CA THR A 42 -1.93 -1.83 -8.48
C THR A 42 -0.91 -1.57 -9.58
N LEU A 43 0.06 -2.48 -9.71
CA LEU A 43 1.12 -2.45 -10.71
C LEU A 43 0.72 -3.30 -11.94
N ALA A 44 1.60 -3.33 -12.94
CA ALA A 44 1.45 -4.22 -14.08
C ALA A 44 1.30 -5.68 -13.63
N HIS A 45 0.49 -6.45 -14.37
CA HIS A 45 0.26 -7.87 -14.13
C HIS A 45 -0.43 -8.24 -12.80
N GLY A 46 -0.99 -7.26 -12.07
CA GLY A 46 -1.81 -7.51 -10.88
C GLY A 46 -1.05 -7.52 -9.55
N ALA A 47 0.24 -7.18 -9.54
CA ALA A 47 0.97 -6.99 -8.30
C ALA A 47 0.47 -5.74 -7.54
N VAL A 48 0.55 -5.76 -6.22
CA VAL A 48 0.08 -4.65 -5.36
C VAL A 48 1.25 -4.13 -4.52
N LEU A 49 1.42 -2.81 -4.51
CA LEU A 49 2.29 -2.10 -3.58
C LEU A 49 1.46 -1.43 -2.50
N GLU A 50 1.74 -1.72 -1.23
CA GLU A 50 1.13 -1.07 -0.08
C GLU A 50 2.16 -0.29 0.75
N LEU A 51 1.85 0.96 1.07
CA LEU A 51 2.63 1.84 1.92
C LEU A 51 1.97 1.98 3.29
N TYR A 52 2.68 1.60 4.34
CA TYR A 52 2.20 1.63 5.73
C TYR A 52 3.05 2.56 6.60
N PRO A 53 2.44 3.28 7.54
CA PRO A 53 3.20 3.99 8.57
C PRO A 53 3.87 2.98 9.52
N THR A 54 5.10 3.28 9.95
CA THR A 54 5.78 2.53 11.01
C THR A 54 4.99 2.58 12.32
N GLY A 55 5.09 1.53 13.14
CA GLY A 55 4.42 1.45 14.45
C GLY A 55 3.02 0.84 14.40
N HIS A 56 2.46 0.59 13.21
CA HIS A 56 1.22 -0.17 13.03
C HIS A 56 1.48 -1.46 12.24
N ARG A 57 2.16 -2.42 12.86
CA ARG A 57 2.35 -3.75 12.27
C ARG A 57 1.06 -4.56 12.41
N GLN A 58 0.09 -4.31 11.53
CA GLN A 58 -0.89 -5.33 11.17
C GLN A 58 -0.30 -6.15 10.03
N PRO A 59 -0.35 -7.49 10.07
CA PRO A 59 -0.04 -8.29 8.89
C PRO A 59 -0.90 -7.77 7.73
N PRO A 60 -0.35 -7.65 6.49
CA PRO A 60 -1.17 -7.31 5.35
C PRO A 60 -2.34 -8.30 5.29
N ALA A 61 -3.56 -7.77 5.33
CA ALA A 61 -4.73 -8.59 5.12
C ALA A 61 -4.68 -8.99 3.64
N ILE A 62 -4.31 -10.24 3.35
CA ILE A 62 -4.62 -10.83 2.07
C ILE A 62 -6.15 -10.87 1.97
N SER A 63 -6.77 -9.86 1.37
CA SER A 63 -8.17 -9.95 0.95
C SER A 63 -8.20 -10.94 -0.21
N GLY A 64 -8.17 -12.23 0.11
CA GLY A 64 -8.56 -13.29 -0.80
C GLY A 64 -10.02 -13.07 -1.15
N SER A 65 -10.29 -12.93 -2.45
CA SER A 65 -11.65 -12.95 -3.00
C SER A 65 -12.39 -14.15 -2.43
N ALA A 66 -13.51 -13.89 -1.76
CA ALA A 66 -14.63 -14.84 -1.78
C ALA A 66 -15.19 -14.94 -3.20
#